data_AF-V3ZMJ9-F1
#
_entry.id   AF-V3ZMJ9-F1
#
_cell.length_a   1.000
_cell.length_b   1.000
_cell.length_c   1.000
_cell.angle_alpha   90.00
_cell.angle_beta   90.00
_cell.angle_gamma   90.00
#
_symmetry.space_group_name_H-M   'P 1'
#
loop_
_entity.id
_entity.type
_entity.pdbx_description
1 polymer ?
#
loop_
_entity_poly.entity_id
_entity_poly.type
_entity_poly.pdbx_seq_one_letter_code
_entity_poly.pdbx_strand_id
1 'polypeptide(L)'
;KLFITAEDDTEEFVKIVNNIEIMKFLSFVVCNCVDLLSDKDWDCILCALVAWVGKVTSYDSYDNLEVHAVLFAVTVCNLLTRVSHCMLGASKSRPMYFPPNLLTEWDDFFSEGLYGELLPRYVTLASDQSESDDVFKKTVVDSMGAALSRCSRDQILKHKLPTYLSAEDDATLSQNTQTLLNHVCPLLISSRSNVQTTAFNMIEKLMNEESLFSEKPEEDPTSFAEEACVKSPPKAIIDVIKKCSDALEILLVDHSVGDYVTVDDNTEEHQYTFGYLLSWKLVLYLFKTANPQFRAMYASYLKESNLFSKFLSHLFILLPPERTASAGDFKIFAEHFMENGTQDIQQIAFELYYQCLETTPALVRQWWTDLDRKTSSHVEKFTSKFMSPMLCSDEISSVQPSSEDLEGITIKPRPSTREVVATYVMAEVKIVVTITLPENFPLGVIAVNSDKRVGATQAQWDRWLLQLNIFLQHQNGTIIEGLKLWKKNIDKRFDGVEDCMICFSVLHGTTFQLPKLQCRTCKKKYHSACLYKWFSTSMNSTCPLCRNLF
;
A
#
# COMPACT_ATOMS: atom_id res chain seq x y z
N LYS A 1 4.33 -34.50 33.21
CA LYS A 1 2.91 -34.07 33.25
C LYS A 1 2.91 -32.57 33.52
N LEU A 2 2.68 -31.74 32.51
CA LEU A 2 2.68 -30.26 32.62
C LEU A 2 1.35 -29.72 33.21
N PHE A 3 0.33 -30.56 33.36
CA PHE A 3 -0.92 -30.20 34.01
C PHE A 3 -0.86 -30.53 35.48
N ILE A 4 -1.02 -29.50 36.32
CA ILE A 4 -1.30 -29.66 37.73
C ILE A 4 -2.70 -29.08 37.97
N THR A 5 -3.72 -29.94 38.07
CA THR A 5 -5.09 -29.56 38.46
C THR A 5 -5.24 -29.58 39.99
N ALA A 6 -6.08 -28.72 40.56
CA ALA A 6 -6.25 -28.57 42.02
C ALA A 6 -7.58 -29.11 42.54
N GLU A 7 -7.54 -29.65 43.76
CA GLU A 7 -8.70 -30.08 44.56
C GLU A 7 -8.99 -29.12 45.73
N ASP A 8 -8.13 -28.11 46.01
CA ASP A 8 -8.29 -27.10 47.09
C ASP A 8 -7.55 -25.75 46.79
N ASP A 9 -8.04 -24.64 47.37
CA ASP A 9 -7.62 -23.24 47.07
C ASP A 9 -6.14 -22.93 47.37
N THR A 10 -5.56 -23.46 48.45
CA THR A 10 -4.12 -23.25 48.75
C THR A 10 -3.21 -24.03 47.81
N GLU A 11 -3.68 -25.15 47.24
CA GLU A 11 -2.94 -25.85 46.21
C GLU A 11 -3.01 -25.11 44.87
N GLU A 12 -4.09 -24.39 44.61
CA GLU A 12 -4.29 -23.64 43.36
C GLU A 12 -3.23 -22.54 43.18
N PHE A 13 -2.95 -21.75 44.22
CA PHE A 13 -1.90 -20.71 44.17
C PHE A 13 -0.53 -21.28 43.79
N VAL A 14 -0.08 -22.33 44.49
CA VAL A 14 1.23 -22.97 44.26
C VAL A 14 1.30 -23.54 42.84
N LYS A 15 0.19 -24.09 42.34
CA LYS A 15 0.09 -24.63 40.98
C LYS A 15 0.16 -23.55 39.92
N ILE A 16 -0.52 -22.42 40.11
CA ILE A 16 -0.46 -21.28 39.18
C ILE A 16 0.97 -20.73 39.10
N VAL A 17 1.64 -20.54 40.25
CA VAL A 17 3.02 -20.06 40.29
C VAL A 17 3.98 -21.03 39.60
N ASN A 18 3.83 -22.34 39.85
CA ASN A 18 4.63 -23.36 39.17
C ASN A 18 4.43 -23.33 37.64
N ASN A 19 3.17 -23.21 37.18
CA ASN A 19 2.89 -23.08 35.75
C ASN A 19 3.52 -21.81 35.16
N ILE A 20 3.52 -20.69 35.88
CA ILE A 20 4.18 -19.45 35.44
C ILE A 20 5.67 -19.67 35.21
N GLU A 21 6.38 -20.27 36.16
CA GLU A 21 7.82 -20.52 36.02
C GLU A 21 8.13 -21.53 34.91
N ILE A 22 7.28 -22.55 34.75
CA ILE A 22 7.36 -23.48 33.61
C ILE A 22 7.19 -22.72 32.30
N MET A 23 6.18 -21.86 32.15
CA MET A 23 5.95 -21.10 30.92
C MET A 23 7.08 -20.13 30.59
N LYS A 24 7.68 -19.49 31.61
CA LYS A 24 8.88 -18.65 31.43
C LYS A 24 10.07 -19.48 30.95
N PHE A 25 10.30 -20.64 31.55
CA PHE A 25 11.32 -21.57 31.10
C PHE A 25 11.07 -22.03 29.65
N LEU A 26 9.85 -22.43 29.30
CA LEU A 26 9.50 -22.82 27.94
C LEU A 26 9.67 -21.66 26.95
N SER A 27 9.33 -20.43 27.33
CA SER A 27 9.55 -19.24 26.50
C SER A 27 11.04 -19.05 26.18
N PHE A 28 11.91 -19.25 27.17
CA PHE A 28 13.36 -19.21 26.98
C PHE A 28 13.85 -20.32 26.04
N VAL A 29 13.38 -21.56 26.25
CA VAL A 29 13.75 -22.72 25.44
C VAL A 29 13.32 -22.54 23.98
N VAL A 30 12.09 -22.09 23.73
CA VAL A 30 11.56 -21.81 22.37
C VAL A 30 12.30 -20.67 21.68
N CYS A 31 12.90 -19.73 22.42
CA CYS A 31 13.67 -18.64 21.79
C CYS A 31 15.14 -19.02 21.50
N ASN A 32 15.74 -19.92 22.29
CA ASN A 32 17.19 -20.10 22.30
C ASN A 32 17.64 -21.54 22.00
N CYS A 33 16.75 -22.52 22.09
CA CYS A 33 17.09 -23.94 22.12
C CYS A 33 16.16 -24.79 21.24
N VAL A 34 15.61 -24.21 20.17
CA VAL A 34 14.62 -24.86 19.30
C VAL A 34 15.14 -26.17 18.69
N ASP A 35 16.40 -26.19 18.27
CA ASP A 35 17.03 -27.37 17.66
C ASP A 35 17.22 -28.53 18.66
N LEU A 36 16.98 -28.32 19.95
CA LEU A 36 17.06 -29.34 21.00
C LEU A 36 15.70 -29.96 21.32
N LEU A 37 14.61 -29.41 20.79
CA LEU A 37 13.25 -29.88 21.07
C LEU A 37 12.88 -31.03 20.13
N SER A 38 12.51 -32.17 20.71
CA SER A 38 11.95 -33.29 19.95
C SER A 38 10.48 -33.07 19.61
N ASP A 39 9.93 -33.88 18.70
CA ASP A 39 8.50 -33.90 18.34
C ASP A 39 7.61 -33.97 19.60
N LYS A 40 7.98 -34.84 20.55
CA LYS A 40 7.24 -35.00 21.82
C LYS A 40 7.30 -33.77 22.71
N ASP A 41 8.42 -33.05 22.69
CA ASP A 41 8.57 -31.83 23.48
C ASP A 41 7.68 -30.72 22.90
N TRP A 42 7.66 -30.60 21.58
CA TRP A 42 6.78 -29.68 20.86
C TRP A 42 5.31 -30.00 21.07
N ASP A 43 4.90 -31.26 20.94
CA ASP A 43 3.53 -31.70 21.25
C ASP A 43 3.13 -31.30 22.68
N CYS A 44 4.03 -31.52 23.63
CA CYS A 44 3.78 -31.22 25.04
C CYS A 44 3.63 -29.70 25.27
N ILE A 45 4.50 -28.89 24.66
CA ILE A 45 4.46 -27.43 24.72
C ILE A 45 3.15 -26.91 24.09
N LEU A 46 2.82 -27.36 22.88
CA LEU A 46 1.67 -26.86 22.13
C LEU A 46 0.34 -27.30 22.78
N CYS A 47 0.23 -28.55 23.24
CA CYS A 47 -0.95 -29.02 23.97
C CYS A 47 -1.14 -28.27 25.30
N ALA A 48 -0.06 -28.04 26.05
CA ALA A 48 -0.12 -27.28 27.30
C ALA A 48 -0.54 -25.83 27.02
N LEU A 49 0.03 -25.21 25.97
CA LEU A 49 -0.30 -23.85 25.55
C LEU A 49 -1.78 -23.72 25.18
N VAL A 50 -2.35 -24.64 24.40
CA VAL A 50 -3.79 -24.64 24.06
C VAL A 50 -4.65 -24.63 25.31
N ALA A 51 -4.35 -25.49 26.28
CA ALA A 51 -5.16 -25.55 27.50
C ALA A 51 -4.96 -24.33 28.41
N TRP A 52 -3.75 -23.79 28.50
CA TRP A 52 -3.52 -22.57 29.26
C TRP A 52 -4.23 -21.37 28.61
N VAL A 53 -4.23 -21.26 27.28
CA VAL A 53 -5.05 -20.27 26.56
C VAL A 53 -6.52 -20.49 26.85
N GLY A 54 -7.01 -21.74 26.81
CA GLY A 54 -8.40 -22.05 27.18
C GLY A 54 -8.75 -21.63 28.61
N LYS A 55 -7.85 -21.79 29.58
CA LYS A 55 -8.06 -21.30 30.95
C LYS A 55 -8.13 -19.77 31.00
N VAL A 56 -7.22 -19.09 30.30
CA VAL A 56 -7.24 -17.63 30.21
C VAL A 56 -8.55 -17.14 29.58
N THR A 57 -8.99 -17.72 28.47
CA THR A 57 -10.22 -17.27 27.80
C THR A 57 -11.49 -17.62 28.58
N SER A 58 -11.41 -18.57 29.52
CA SER A 58 -12.54 -18.97 30.38
C SER A 58 -12.84 -18.06 31.56
N TYR A 59 -11.96 -17.12 31.93
CA TYR A 59 -12.26 -16.18 33.02
C TYR A 59 -13.46 -15.32 32.64
N ASP A 60 -14.48 -15.20 33.50
CA ASP A 60 -15.69 -14.41 33.22
C ASP A 60 -15.39 -12.90 33.13
N SER A 61 -14.65 -12.38 34.12
CA SER A 61 -14.13 -11.02 34.15
C SER A 61 -12.65 -11.01 34.54
N TYR A 62 -11.96 -9.95 34.11
CA TYR A 62 -10.60 -9.63 34.51
C TYR A 62 -10.51 -8.53 35.57
N ASP A 63 -11.66 -7.97 35.96
CA ASP A 63 -11.73 -6.94 36.98
C ASP A 63 -11.41 -7.55 38.36
N ASN A 64 -10.50 -6.92 39.10
CA ASN A 64 -10.09 -7.36 40.45
C ASN A 64 -9.53 -8.79 40.53
N LEU A 65 -8.97 -9.31 39.44
CA LEU A 65 -8.26 -10.60 39.49
C LEU A 65 -7.08 -10.55 40.45
N GLU A 66 -6.81 -11.69 41.09
CA GLU A 66 -5.61 -11.85 41.91
C GLU A 66 -4.35 -11.73 41.03
N VAL A 67 -3.30 -11.10 41.57
CA VAL A 67 -2.06 -10.78 40.84
C VAL A 67 -1.45 -12.00 40.13
N HIS A 68 -1.57 -13.18 40.72
CA HIS A 68 -1.03 -14.41 40.14
C HIS A 68 -1.87 -14.93 38.95
N ALA A 69 -3.18 -14.71 38.92
CA ALA A 69 -4.03 -15.02 37.77
C ALA A 69 -3.74 -14.07 36.60
N VAL A 70 -3.51 -12.78 36.90
CA VAL A 70 -3.06 -11.77 35.92
C VAL A 70 -1.70 -12.16 35.33
N LEU A 71 -0.74 -12.50 36.20
CA LEU A 71 0.60 -12.92 35.79
C LEU A 71 0.55 -14.21 34.96
N PHE A 72 -0.32 -15.15 35.34
CA PHE A 72 -0.57 -16.36 34.55
C PHE A 72 -1.04 -16.01 33.14
N ALA A 73 -2.10 -15.20 33.00
CA ALA A 73 -2.64 -14.80 31.70
C ALA A 73 -1.61 -14.10 30.81
N VAL A 74 -0.85 -13.16 31.38
CA VAL A 74 0.24 -12.46 30.67
C VAL A 74 1.33 -13.43 30.23
N THR A 75 1.72 -14.36 31.10
CA THR A 75 2.78 -15.34 30.78
C THR A 75 2.35 -16.32 29.69
N VAL A 76 1.08 -16.73 29.67
CA VAL A 76 0.48 -17.54 28.60
C VAL A 76 0.56 -16.79 27.26
N CYS A 77 0.12 -15.53 27.22
CA CYS A 77 0.15 -14.72 25.99
C CYS A 77 1.58 -14.46 25.50
N ASN A 78 2.52 -14.26 26.43
CA ASN A 78 3.94 -14.12 26.10
C ASN A 78 4.51 -15.40 25.49
N LEU A 79 4.22 -16.58 26.08
CA LEU A 79 4.65 -17.86 25.53
C LEU A 79 4.06 -18.07 24.13
N LEU A 80 2.77 -17.80 23.93
CA LEU A 80 2.13 -17.83 22.61
C LEU A 80 2.85 -16.94 21.60
N THR A 81 3.16 -15.69 21.99
CA THR A 81 3.90 -14.74 21.14
C THR A 81 5.26 -15.30 20.72
N ARG A 82 6.00 -15.93 21.65
CA ARG A 82 7.32 -16.52 21.35
C ARG A 82 7.22 -17.76 20.46
N VAL A 83 6.25 -18.63 20.72
CA VAL A 83 5.98 -19.81 19.88
C VAL A 83 5.62 -19.37 18.46
N SER A 84 4.68 -18.44 18.29
CA SER A 84 4.30 -17.95 16.96
C SER A 84 5.44 -17.23 16.25
N HIS A 85 6.26 -16.46 16.95
CA HIS A 85 7.46 -15.88 16.36
C HIS A 85 8.44 -16.94 15.88
N CYS A 86 8.63 -18.02 16.64
CA CYS A 86 9.46 -19.16 16.25
C CYS A 86 8.93 -19.82 14.96
N MET A 87 7.63 -20.10 14.88
CA MET A 87 7.01 -20.69 13.69
C MET A 87 7.11 -19.78 12.45
N LEU A 88 6.92 -18.47 12.62
CA LEU A 88 7.07 -17.51 11.51
C LEU A 88 8.54 -17.31 11.08
N GLY A 89 9.48 -17.35 12.02
CA GLY A 89 10.92 -17.18 11.77
C GLY A 89 11.54 -18.39 11.06
N ALA A 90 11.02 -19.59 11.31
CA ALA A 90 11.34 -20.82 10.58
C ALA A 90 11.23 -20.66 9.06
N SER A 91 10.28 -19.84 8.62
CA SER A 91 9.97 -19.60 7.21
C SER A 91 10.96 -18.66 6.51
N LYS A 92 11.71 -17.82 7.25
CA LYS A 92 12.35 -16.63 6.65
C LYS A 92 13.88 -16.52 6.67
N SER A 93 14.64 -17.12 7.61
CA SER A 93 16.09 -16.76 7.66
C SER A 93 17.09 -17.62 8.47
N ARG A 94 16.73 -18.82 8.96
CA ARG A 94 17.74 -19.73 9.56
C ARG A 94 17.32 -21.19 9.35
N PRO A 95 18.23 -22.12 9.02
CA PRO A 95 17.91 -23.55 9.04
C PRO A 95 17.76 -23.98 10.50
N MET A 96 16.58 -23.74 11.06
CA MET A 96 16.15 -24.33 12.32
C MET A 96 15.69 -25.75 11.98
N TYR A 97 16.23 -26.74 12.70
CA TYR A 97 15.83 -28.13 12.52
C TYR A 97 14.53 -28.37 13.27
N PHE A 98 13.42 -28.12 12.60
CA PHE A 98 12.11 -28.48 13.12
C PHE A 98 11.78 -29.95 12.85
N PRO A 99 10.98 -30.57 13.73
CA PRO A 99 10.24 -31.78 13.38
C PRO A 99 9.51 -31.63 12.05
N PRO A 100 9.46 -32.68 11.22
CA PRO A 100 8.98 -32.60 9.84
C PRO A 100 7.50 -32.14 9.71
N ASN A 101 6.65 -32.44 10.69
CA ASN A 101 5.22 -32.12 10.64
C ASN A 101 4.82 -30.89 11.47
N LEU A 102 5.74 -30.33 12.27
CA LEU A 102 5.38 -29.33 13.28
C LEU A 102 4.74 -28.08 12.69
N LEU A 103 5.26 -27.56 11.58
CA LEU A 103 4.71 -26.37 10.94
C LEU A 103 3.32 -26.63 10.37
N THR A 104 3.11 -27.81 9.76
CA THR A 104 1.80 -28.23 9.27
C THR A 104 0.80 -28.41 10.41
N GLU A 105 1.18 -29.09 11.49
CA GLU A 105 0.33 -29.25 12.68
C GLU A 105 0.02 -27.92 13.36
N TRP A 106 0.98 -26.99 13.37
CA TRP A 106 0.78 -25.63 13.83
C TRP A 106 -0.30 -24.92 13.00
N ASP A 107 -0.16 -24.91 11.68
CA ASP A 107 -1.09 -24.20 10.80
C ASP A 107 -2.49 -24.85 10.76
N ASP A 108 -2.56 -26.19 10.72
CA ASP A 108 -3.81 -26.94 10.53
C ASP A 108 -4.58 -27.19 11.83
N PHE A 109 -3.93 -27.20 13.00
CA PHE A 109 -4.56 -27.60 14.26
C PHE A 109 -4.32 -26.61 15.41
N PHE A 110 -3.05 -26.40 15.80
CA PHE A 110 -2.77 -25.67 17.05
C PHE A 110 -3.09 -24.18 16.94
N SER A 111 -2.73 -23.54 15.83
CA SER A 111 -2.99 -22.10 15.63
C SER A 111 -4.48 -21.79 15.63
N GLU A 112 -5.32 -22.65 15.05
CA GLU A 112 -6.78 -22.50 15.07
C GLU A 112 -7.34 -22.64 16.49
N GLY A 113 -6.89 -23.64 17.25
CA GLY A 113 -7.31 -23.82 18.65
C GLY A 113 -6.89 -22.64 19.55
N LEU A 114 -5.71 -22.07 19.31
CA LEU A 114 -5.18 -20.95 20.10
C LEU A 114 -5.87 -19.63 19.76
N TYR A 115 -5.84 -19.24 18.50
CA TYR A 115 -6.36 -17.94 18.06
C TYR A 115 -7.90 -17.92 17.96
N GLY A 116 -8.53 -19.06 17.69
CA GLY A 116 -9.98 -19.19 17.63
C GLY A 116 -10.67 -18.90 18.97
N GLU A 117 -9.99 -19.12 20.10
CA GLU A 117 -10.47 -18.77 21.44
C GLU A 117 -9.98 -17.38 21.89
N LEU A 118 -8.71 -17.04 21.60
CA LEU A 118 -8.11 -15.79 22.06
C LEU A 118 -8.71 -14.56 21.38
N LEU A 119 -8.94 -14.61 20.06
CA LEU A 119 -9.41 -13.45 19.30
C LEU A 119 -10.80 -12.98 19.75
N PRO A 120 -11.84 -13.85 19.84
CA PRO A 120 -13.15 -13.42 20.32
C PRO A 120 -13.07 -12.85 21.74
N ARG A 121 -12.29 -13.48 22.63
CA ARG A 121 -12.13 -13.00 24.00
C ARG A 121 -11.48 -11.62 24.06
N TYR A 122 -10.42 -11.41 23.28
CA TYR A 122 -9.76 -10.10 23.17
C TYR A 122 -10.74 -9.03 22.71
N VAL A 123 -11.52 -9.28 21.65
CA VAL A 123 -12.49 -8.31 21.12
C VAL A 123 -13.55 -7.97 22.16
N THR A 124 -14.06 -8.97 22.91
CA THR A 124 -15.01 -8.72 24.00
C THR A 124 -14.41 -7.83 25.09
N LEU A 125 -13.18 -8.11 25.53
CA LEU A 125 -12.52 -7.33 26.59
C LEU A 125 -12.09 -5.93 26.14
N ALA A 126 -11.69 -5.79 24.88
CA ALA A 126 -11.27 -4.52 24.29
C ALA A 126 -12.45 -3.60 23.98
N SER A 127 -13.63 -4.18 23.70
CA SER A 127 -14.88 -3.45 23.46
C SER A 127 -15.55 -2.97 24.75
N ASP A 128 -15.17 -3.54 25.90
CA ASP A 128 -15.74 -3.18 27.20
C ASP A 128 -15.31 -1.76 27.59
N GLN A 129 -16.27 -0.84 27.53
CA GLN A 129 -16.11 0.58 27.89
C GLN A 129 -16.24 0.82 29.40
N SER A 130 -16.30 -0.23 30.23
CA SER A 130 -16.32 -0.04 31.68
C SER A 130 -15.09 0.76 32.11
N GLU A 131 -15.34 1.94 32.69
CA GLU A 131 -14.33 2.90 33.19
C GLU A 131 -13.51 2.35 34.36
N SER A 132 -13.50 1.04 34.62
CA SER A 132 -12.58 0.47 35.60
C SER A 132 -11.16 0.69 35.07
N ASP A 133 -10.44 1.63 35.70
CA ASP A 133 -9.03 1.90 35.48
C ASP A 133 -8.15 0.75 36.02
N ASP A 134 -8.61 -0.49 35.89
CA ASP A 134 -7.96 -1.68 36.40
C ASP A 134 -6.75 -1.99 35.53
N VAL A 135 -5.58 -1.61 36.06
CA VAL A 135 -4.27 -1.86 35.47
C VAL A 135 -4.07 -3.34 35.14
N PHE A 136 -4.66 -4.26 35.89
CA PHE A 136 -4.53 -5.69 35.64
C PHE A 136 -5.26 -6.13 34.38
N LYS A 137 -6.54 -5.76 34.23
CA LYS A 137 -7.30 -6.00 32.98
C LYS A 137 -6.58 -5.39 31.78
N LYS A 138 -6.06 -4.16 31.95
CA LYS A 138 -5.27 -3.50 30.90
C LYS A 138 -4.06 -4.33 30.48
N THR A 139 -3.26 -4.74 31.45
CA THR A 139 -2.05 -5.55 31.22
C THR A 139 -2.37 -6.86 30.49
N VAL A 140 -3.45 -7.55 30.87
CA VAL A 140 -3.85 -8.78 30.18
C VAL A 140 -4.26 -8.50 28.74
N VAL A 141 -5.12 -7.52 28.50
CA VAL A 141 -5.56 -7.15 27.14
C VAL A 141 -4.39 -6.75 26.25
N ASP A 142 -3.40 -6.03 26.79
CA ASP A 142 -2.18 -5.68 26.04
C ASP A 142 -1.37 -6.92 25.66
N SER A 143 -1.22 -7.87 26.59
CA SER A 143 -0.53 -9.14 26.32
C SER A 143 -1.26 -10.00 25.29
N MET A 144 -2.60 -10.03 25.32
CA MET A 144 -3.43 -10.70 24.30
C MET A 144 -3.25 -10.05 22.93
N GLY A 145 -3.26 -8.71 22.87
CA GLY A 145 -3.04 -7.97 21.63
C GLY A 145 -1.65 -8.20 21.04
N ALA A 146 -0.62 -8.26 21.88
CA ALA A 146 0.74 -8.63 21.46
C ALA A 146 0.80 -10.05 20.87
N ALA A 147 0.08 -11.02 21.44
CA ALA A 147 -0.01 -12.36 20.87
C ALA A 147 -0.77 -12.36 19.53
N LEU A 148 -1.90 -11.66 19.44
CA LEU A 148 -2.71 -11.54 18.22
C LEU A 148 -1.97 -10.81 17.08
N SER A 149 -1.00 -9.95 17.39
CA SER A 149 -0.12 -9.33 16.39
C SER A 149 0.66 -10.36 15.55
N ARG A 150 0.74 -11.63 15.99
CA ARG A 150 1.39 -12.73 15.27
C ARG A 150 0.40 -13.70 14.60
N CYS A 151 -0.90 -13.50 14.79
CA CYS A 151 -1.94 -14.30 14.14
C CYS A 151 -1.89 -14.14 12.62
N SER A 152 -2.03 -15.23 11.87
CA SER A 152 -2.08 -15.20 10.40
C SER A 152 -3.46 -14.74 9.91
N ARG A 153 -3.54 -14.29 8.65
CA ARG A 153 -4.81 -13.87 8.04
C ARG A 153 -5.85 -15.00 8.05
N ASP A 154 -5.45 -16.21 7.69
CA ASP A 154 -6.37 -17.35 7.62
C ASP A 154 -6.99 -17.65 8.98
N GLN A 155 -6.21 -17.55 10.04
CA GLN A 155 -6.70 -17.73 11.40
C GLN A 155 -7.58 -16.58 11.87
N ILE A 156 -7.29 -15.35 11.45
CA ILE A 156 -8.17 -14.20 11.67
C ILE A 156 -9.54 -14.42 10.98
N LEU A 157 -9.57 -14.93 9.74
CA LEU A 157 -10.81 -15.18 8.98
C LEU A 157 -11.65 -16.35 9.53
N LYS A 158 -11.02 -17.28 10.24
CA LYS A 158 -11.66 -18.40 10.96
C LYS A 158 -12.19 -18.01 12.35
N HIS A 159 -12.25 -16.72 12.68
CA HIS A 159 -12.73 -16.26 13.98
C HIS A 159 -14.11 -16.84 14.35
N LYS A 160 -14.38 -16.93 15.66
CA LYS A 160 -15.69 -17.35 16.20
C LYS A 160 -16.53 -16.18 16.76
N LEU A 161 -16.29 -14.95 16.30
CA LEU A 161 -17.07 -13.78 16.71
C LEU A 161 -18.56 -13.93 16.33
N PRO A 162 -19.49 -13.39 17.15
CA PRO A 162 -20.90 -13.33 16.80
C PRO A 162 -21.13 -12.55 15.51
N THR A 163 -21.98 -13.06 14.61
CA THR A 163 -22.34 -12.38 13.36
C THR A 163 -22.80 -10.95 13.63
N TYR A 164 -22.17 -10.00 12.95
CA TYR A 164 -22.51 -8.58 13.06
C TYR A 164 -22.48 -7.97 11.65
N LEU A 165 -23.66 -7.79 11.06
CA LEU A 165 -23.83 -7.24 9.72
C LEU A 165 -24.85 -6.08 9.74
N SER A 166 -24.69 -5.14 8.83
CA SER A 166 -25.58 -4.01 8.55
C SER A 166 -26.10 -4.09 7.11
N ALA A 167 -27.25 -3.46 6.84
CA ALA A 167 -27.82 -3.39 5.49
C ALA A 167 -26.98 -2.56 4.51
N GLU A 168 -26.10 -1.70 5.02
CA GLU A 168 -25.20 -0.84 4.25
C GLU A 168 -23.79 -1.45 4.10
N ASP A 169 -23.59 -2.70 4.50
CA ASP A 169 -22.31 -3.38 4.40
C ASP A 169 -21.95 -3.73 2.96
N ASP A 170 -20.64 -3.85 2.70
CA ASP A 170 -20.14 -4.11 1.35
C ASP A 170 -20.45 -5.56 0.93
N ALA A 171 -21.42 -5.70 0.03
CA ALA A 171 -21.86 -7.00 -0.48
C ALA A 171 -20.75 -7.81 -1.18
N THR A 172 -19.62 -7.19 -1.53
CA THR A 172 -18.47 -7.89 -2.14
C THR A 172 -17.56 -8.58 -1.10
N LEU A 173 -17.66 -8.20 0.17
CA LEU A 173 -16.86 -8.82 1.23
C LEU A 173 -17.57 -10.07 1.77
N SER A 174 -16.80 -11.08 2.17
CA SER A 174 -17.36 -12.26 2.80
C SER A 174 -17.99 -11.91 4.16
N GLN A 175 -19.02 -12.66 4.55
CA GLN A 175 -19.73 -12.45 5.82
C GLN A 175 -18.80 -12.43 7.04
N ASN A 176 -17.79 -13.30 7.08
CA ASN A 176 -16.80 -13.33 8.16
C ASN A 176 -15.95 -12.05 8.15
N THR A 177 -15.45 -11.64 6.98
CA THR A 177 -14.67 -10.40 6.85
C THR A 177 -15.47 -9.20 7.34
N GLN A 178 -16.73 -9.08 6.92
CA GLN A 178 -17.60 -7.98 7.32
C GLN A 178 -17.90 -8.00 8.82
N THR A 179 -18.21 -9.19 9.37
CA THR A 179 -18.44 -9.37 10.81
C THR A 179 -17.23 -8.92 11.61
N LEU A 180 -16.03 -9.33 11.21
CA LEU A 180 -14.79 -8.94 11.87
C LEU A 180 -14.56 -7.44 11.80
N LEU A 181 -14.73 -6.81 10.62
CA LEU A 181 -14.57 -5.37 10.47
C LEU A 181 -15.53 -4.59 11.38
N ASN A 182 -16.80 -5.02 11.47
CA ASN A 182 -17.80 -4.37 12.30
C ASN A 182 -17.49 -4.46 13.81
N HIS A 183 -16.83 -5.54 14.26
CA HIS A 183 -16.35 -5.66 15.65
C HIS A 183 -15.03 -4.93 15.92
N VAL A 184 -14.09 -4.95 14.97
CA VAL A 184 -12.71 -4.51 15.20
C VAL A 184 -12.49 -3.04 14.84
N CYS A 185 -13.15 -2.48 13.82
CA CYS A 185 -12.99 -1.07 13.47
C CYS A 185 -13.33 -0.10 14.62
N PRO A 186 -14.38 -0.32 15.43
CA PRO A 186 -14.64 0.52 16.61
C PRO A 186 -13.50 0.54 17.64
N LEU A 187 -12.63 -0.47 17.66
CA LEU A 187 -11.48 -0.51 18.57
C LEU A 187 -10.35 0.46 18.15
N LEU A 188 -10.37 0.97 16.91
CA LEU A 188 -9.44 2.00 16.44
C LEU A 188 -9.59 3.33 17.19
N ILE A 189 -10.70 3.53 17.89
CA ILE A 189 -10.93 4.73 18.74
C ILE A 189 -10.93 4.38 20.23
N SER A 190 -10.33 3.26 20.63
CA SER A 190 -10.16 2.93 22.04
C SER A 190 -9.27 3.98 22.72
N SER A 191 -9.53 4.31 23.99
CA SER A 191 -8.65 5.18 24.80
C SER A 191 -7.24 4.60 24.99
N ARG A 192 -7.02 3.35 24.60
CA ARG A 192 -5.75 2.63 24.72
C ARG A 192 -5.09 2.45 23.36
N SER A 193 -3.91 3.06 23.19
CA SER A 193 -3.13 3.00 21.96
C SER A 193 -2.75 1.57 21.54
N ASN A 194 -2.48 0.67 22.49
CA ASN A 194 -2.20 -0.75 22.22
C ASN A 194 -3.41 -1.48 21.62
N VAL A 195 -4.63 -1.13 22.04
CA VAL A 195 -5.86 -1.69 21.49
C VAL A 195 -6.06 -1.20 20.06
N GLN A 196 -5.88 0.12 19.83
CA GLN A 196 -5.93 0.70 18.49
C GLN A 196 -4.89 0.06 17.55
N THR A 197 -3.66 -0.12 18.02
CA THR A 197 -2.56 -0.74 17.25
C THR A 197 -2.86 -2.19 16.90
N THR A 198 -3.40 -2.96 17.84
CA THR A 198 -3.78 -4.35 17.60
C THR A 198 -4.92 -4.45 16.59
N ALA A 199 -5.93 -3.57 16.70
CA ALA A 199 -7.03 -3.48 15.75
C ALA A 199 -6.53 -3.13 14.35
N PHE A 200 -5.67 -2.12 14.23
CA PHE A 200 -5.01 -1.73 12.98
C PHE A 200 -4.28 -2.93 12.34
N ASN A 201 -3.39 -3.60 13.09
CA ASN A 201 -2.62 -4.74 12.57
C ASN A 201 -3.51 -5.90 12.11
N MET A 202 -4.64 -6.13 12.78
CA MET A 202 -5.59 -7.17 12.41
C MET A 202 -6.29 -6.81 11.09
N ILE A 203 -6.74 -5.56 10.95
CA ILE A 203 -7.43 -5.09 9.73
C ILE A 203 -6.46 -5.01 8.54
N GLU A 204 -5.24 -4.50 8.75
CA GLU A 204 -4.21 -4.41 7.71
C GLU A 204 -3.89 -5.79 7.12
N LYS A 205 -3.72 -6.81 7.98
CA LYS A 205 -3.49 -8.19 7.53
C LYS A 205 -4.61 -8.78 6.70
N LEU A 206 -5.87 -8.44 7.00
CA LEU A 206 -7.00 -8.89 6.19
C LEU A 206 -6.93 -8.36 4.77
N MET A 207 -6.48 -7.11 4.62
CA MET A 207 -6.46 -6.35 3.38
C MET A 207 -5.27 -6.66 2.45
N ASN A 208 -4.33 -7.52 2.88
CA ASN A 208 -3.05 -7.78 2.20
C ASN A 208 -3.13 -8.72 0.98
N GLU A 209 -4.30 -9.26 0.61
CA GLU A 209 -4.40 -10.17 -0.54
C GLU A 209 -5.28 -9.62 -1.66
N GLU A 210 -4.80 -9.80 -2.89
CA GLU A 210 -5.50 -9.50 -4.16
C GLU A 210 -6.91 -10.12 -4.22
N SER A 211 -7.16 -11.18 -3.45
CA SER A 211 -8.40 -11.96 -3.46
C SER A 211 -9.66 -11.21 -3.02
N LEU A 212 -9.53 -10.13 -2.22
CA LEU A 212 -10.69 -9.35 -1.77
C LEU A 212 -11.31 -8.49 -2.88
N PHE A 213 -10.54 -8.24 -3.95
CA PHE A 213 -10.91 -7.31 -5.01
C PHE A 213 -10.71 -7.92 -6.41
N SER A 214 -10.57 -9.24 -6.50
CA SER A 214 -10.37 -10.01 -7.73
C SER A 214 -11.66 -10.68 -8.22
N GLU A 215 -12.78 -9.98 -8.29
CA GLU A 215 -13.82 -10.43 -9.21
C GLU A 215 -13.44 -9.96 -10.61
N LYS A 216 -13.08 -10.92 -11.48
CA LYS A 216 -12.99 -10.67 -12.92
C LYS A 216 -14.36 -10.12 -13.35
N PRO A 217 -14.42 -8.99 -14.08
CA PRO A 217 -15.69 -8.57 -14.66
C PRO A 217 -16.18 -9.67 -15.58
N GLU A 218 -17.46 -10.04 -15.45
CA GLU A 218 -18.15 -10.80 -16.48
C GLU A 218 -17.95 -10.07 -17.82
N GLU A 219 -17.34 -10.75 -18.77
CA GLU A 219 -17.11 -10.25 -20.12
C GLU A 219 -18.44 -10.14 -20.86
N ASP A 220 -19.18 -9.05 -20.66
CA ASP A 220 -20.21 -8.62 -21.62
C ASP A 220 -19.95 -7.19 -22.09
N PRO A 221 -19.31 -6.99 -23.27
CA PRO A 221 -18.92 -5.67 -23.78
C PRO A 221 -20.09 -4.78 -24.22
N THR A 222 -21.34 -5.21 -24.04
CA THR A 222 -22.51 -4.55 -24.66
C THR A 222 -23.43 -3.79 -23.69
N SER A 223 -23.13 -3.73 -22.39
CA SER A 223 -23.96 -3.02 -21.39
C SER A 223 -23.28 -1.82 -20.71
N PHE A 224 -22.28 -1.17 -21.32
CA PHE A 224 -21.68 0.05 -20.75
C PHE A 224 -22.47 1.31 -21.12
N ALA A 225 -23.66 1.43 -20.54
CA ALA A 225 -24.39 2.70 -20.44
C ALA A 225 -25.12 2.77 -19.09
N GLU A 226 -24.41 2.59 -17.97
CA GLU A 226 -24.99 2.73 -16.63
C GLU A 226 -24.03 3.51 -15.72
N GLU A 227 -24.61 4.33 -14.85
CA GLU A 227 -23.97 5.32 -13.97
C GLU A 227 -22.69 4.80 -13.32
N ALA A 228 -21.66 5.65 -13.20
CA ALA A 228 -20.46 5.32 -12.46
C ALA A 228 -20.85 4.95 -11.02
N CYS A 229 -20.94 3.66 -10.72
CA CYS A 229 -21.24 3.16 -9.38
C CYS A 229 -20.14 3.67 -8.44
N VAL A 230 -20.47 4.63 -7.57
CA VAL A 230 -19.54 5.16 -6.59
C VAL A 230 -19.51 4.18 -5.42
N LYS A 231 -18.45 3.38 -5.33
CA LYS A 231 -18.23 2.47 -4.20
C LYS A 231 -17.32 3.11 -3.17
N SER A 232 -17.71 3.06 -1.91
CA SER A 232 -16.87 3.51 -0.80
C SER A 232 -15.88 2.43 -0.37
N PRO A 233 -14.77 2.79 0.29
CA PRO A 233 -14.04 1.84 1.14
C PRO A 233 -14.99 1.22 2.19
N PRO A 234 -14.60 0.12 2.86
CA PRO A 234 -15.43 -0.58 3.83
C PRO A 234 -16.06 0.39 4.84
N LYS A 235 -17.39 0.35 4.94
CA LYS A 235 -18.19 1.31 5.73
C LYS A 235 -17.67 1.45 7.16
N ALA A 236 -17.34 0.34 7.82
CA ALA A 236 -16.84 0.33 9.19
C ALA A 236 -15.61 1.23 9.41
N ILE A 237 -14.71 1.32 8.41
CA ILE A 237 -13.53 2.20 8.45
C ILE A 237 -13.95 3.65 8.19
N ILE A 238 -14.83 3.87 7.22
CA ILE A 238 -15.34 5.22 6.89
C ILE A 238 -16.10 5.84 8.07
N ASP A 239 -16.88 5.05 8.80
CA ASP A 239 -17.62 5.52 9.97
C ASP A 239 -16.67 5.96 11.10
N VAL A 240 -15.54 5.24 11.30
CA VAL A 240 -14.48 5.67 12.22
C VAL A 240 -13.84 6.97 11.75
N ILE A 241 -13.51 7.09 10.46
CA ILE A 241 -12.92 8.31 9.88
C ILE A 241 -13.84 9.51 10.09
N LYS A 242 -15.14 9.38 9.83
CA LYS A 242 -16.13 10.45 10.03
C LYS A 242 -16.18 10.88 11.49
N LYS A 243 -16.33 9.92 12.41
CA LYS A 243 -16.39 10.20 13.85
C LYS A 243 -15.14 10.92 14.36
N CYS A 244 -13.95 10.49 13.93
CA CYS A 244 -12.72 11.17 14.35
C CYS A 244 -12.50 12.50 13.62
N SER A 245 -12.97 12.64 12.37
CA SER A 245 -12.93 13.92 11.65
C SER A 245 -13.72 14.99 12.40
N ASP A 246 -14.90 14.65 12.91
CA ASP A 246 -15.71 15.57 13.71
C ASP A 246 -14.98 16.00 15.00
N ALA A 247 -14.30 15.07 15.67
CA ALA A 247 -13.49 15.37 16.85
C ALA A 247 -12.27 16.26 16.52
N LEU A 248 -11.58 16.00 15.41
CA LEU A 248 -10.45 16.80 14.96
C LEU A 248 -10.86 18.19 14.49
N GLU A 249 -12.03 18.34 13.88
CA GLU A 249 -12.55 19.66 13.49
C GLU A 249 -12.81 20.54 14.71
N ILE A 250 -13.22 19.95 15.84
CA ILE A 250 -13.34 20.66 17.12
C ILE A 250 -11.96 21.02 17.67
N LEU A 251 -11.03 20.06 17.70
CA LEU A 251 -9.66 20.25 18.19
C LEU A 251 -8.91 21.34 17.41
N LEU A 252 -9.10 21.38 16.10
CA LEU A 252 -8.33 22.22 15.17
C LEU A 252 -9.10 23.47 14.69
N VAL A 253 -10.22 23.82 15.34
CA VAL A 253 -11.14 24.88 14.88
C VAL A 253 -10.47 26.25 14.66
N ASP A 254 -9.49 26.59 15.50
CA ASP A 254 -8.75 27.86 15.45
C ASP A 254 -7.44 27.76 14.64
N HIS A 255 -7.20 26.63 13.99
CA HIS A 255 -5.98 26.34 13.26
C HIS A 255 -6.24 26.20 11.75
N SER A 256 -5.27 26.66 10.97
CA SER A 256 -5.27 26.66 9.52
C SER A 256 -4.05 25.96 8.97
N VAL A 257 -4.11 25.52 7.72
CA VAL A 257 -2.97 24.89 7.04
C VAL A 257 -1.76 25.83 7.07
N GLY A 258 -0.67 25.36 7.68
CA GLY A 258 0.55 26.13 7.95
C GLY A 258 0.74 26.54 9.41
N ASP A 259 -0.28 26.37 10.24
CA ASP A 259 -0.13 26.29 11.70
C ASP A 259 0.44 24.92 12.10
N TYR A 260 0.89 24.80 13.35
CA TYR A 260 1.42 23.56 13.89
C TYR A 260 0.83 23.27 15.27
N VAL A 261 0.25 22.08 15.41
CA VAL A 261 -0.34 21.59 16.67
C VAL A 261 0.34 20.29 17.07
N THR A 262 0.78 20.24 18.32
CA THR A 262 1.18 19.00 18.99
C THR A 262 0.02 18.45 19.79
N VAL A 263 -0.14 17.14 19.80
CA VAL A 263 -1.17 16.45 20.59
C VAL A 263 -0.45 15.68 21.70
N ASP A 264 -0.81 15.95 22.94
CA ASP A 264 -0.16 15.34 24.11
C ASP A 264 -0.60 13.89 24.30
N ASP A 265 0.32 13.02 24.71
CA ASP A 265 0.02 11.61 24.96
C ASP A 265 -1.03 11.42 26.08
N ASN A 266 -1.82 10.35 25.97
CA ASN A 266 -2.85 9.95 26.95
C ASN A 266 -4.03 10.93 27.12
N THR A 267 -4.31 11.79 26.15
CA THR A 267 -5.52 12.62 26.14
C THR A 267 -6.60 12.07 25.19
N GLU A 268 -7.84 12.56 25.31
CA GLU A 268 -8.92 12.22 24.37
C GLU A 268 -8.58 12.71 22.95
N GLU A 269 -7.95 13.87 22.83
CA GLU A 269 -7.46 14.42 21.58
C GLU A 269 -6.48 13.46 20.91
N HIS A 270 -5.53 12.90 21.67
CA HIS A 270 -4.60 11.89 21.16
C HIS A 270 -5.33 10.62 20.73
N GLN A 271 -6.27 10.13 21.54
CA GLN A 271 -7.07 8.94 21.22
C GLN A 271 -7.75 9.06 19.85
N TYR A 272 -8.46 10.16 19.60
CA TYR A 272 -9.15 10.37 18.32
C TYR A 272 -8.19 10.68 17.17
N THR A 273 -7.10 11.42 17.43
CA THR A 273 -6.10 11.72 16.39
C THR A 273 -5.37 10.46 15.96
N PHE A 274 -4.91 9.63 16.88
CA PHE A 274 -4.24 8.38 16.57
C PHE A 274 -5.16 7.42 15.80
N GLY A 275 -6.40 7.25 16.25
CA GLY A 275 -7.39 6.44 15.56
C GLY A 275 -7.73 6.95 14.16
N TYR A 276 -7.80 8.27 13.97
CA TYR A 276 -8.01 8.89 12.67
C TYR A 276 -6.87 8.57 11.70
N LEU A 277 -5.62 8.75 12.14
CA LEU A 277 -4.44 8.50 11.32
C LEU A 277 -4.30 7.01 10.97
N LEU A 278 -4.50 6.10 11.92
CA LEU A 278 -4.52 4.65 11.65
C LEU A 278 -5.63 4.27 10.65
N SER A 279 -6.82 4.87 10.77
CA SER A 279 -7.92 4.61 9.84
C SER A 279 -7.60 5.06 8.42
N TRP A 280 -6.97 6.22 8.26
CA TRP A 280 -6.48 6.68 6.96
C TRP A 280 -5.34 5.84 6.42
N LYS A 281 -4.46 5.33 7.28
CA LYS A 281 -3.43 4.36 6.89
C LYS A 281 -4.05 3.12 6.25
N LEU A 282 -5.13 2.59 6.83
CA LEU A 282 -5.88 1.46 6.24
C LEU A 282 -6.50 1.83 4.89
N VAL A 283 -7.06 3.04 4.73
CA VAL A 283 -7.59 3.49 3.44
C VAL A 283 -6.49 3.60 2.38
N LEU A 284 -5.34 4.21 2.69
CA LEU A 284 -4.22 4.30 1.75
C LEU A 284 -3.66 2.90 1.41
N TYR A 285 -3.60 2.00 2.38
CA TYR A 285 -3.25 0.61 2.16
C TYR A 285 -4.22 -0.09 1.20
N LEU A 286 -5.54 0.11 1.36
CA LEU A 286 -6.54 -0.37 0.41
C LEU A 286 -6.32 0.17 -1.00
N PHE A 287 -5.98 1.45 -1.16
CA PHE A 287 -5.65 1.98 -2.48
C PHE A 287 -4.45 1.28 -3.09
N LYS A 288 -3.42 0.96 -2.29
CA LYS A 288 -2.22 0.27 -2.76
C LYS A 288 -2.53 -1.15 -3.25
N THR A 289 -3.38 -1.89 -2.53
CA THR A 289 -3.71 -3.30 -2.87
C THR A 289 -4.88 -3.45 -3.85
N ALA A 290 -5.76 -2.45 -3.98
CA ALA A 290 -6.92 -2.52 -4.87
C ALA A 290 -6.55 -2.44 -6.36
N ASN A 291 -7.39 -3.03 -7.21
CA ASN A 291 -7.27 -2.90 -8.67
C ASN A 291 -7.62 -1.46 -9.15
N PRO A 292 -7.26 -1.07 -10.39
CA PRO A 292 -7.49 0.29 -10.89
C PRO A 292 -8.96 0.74 -10.87
N GLN A 293 -9.91 -0.17 -11.06
CA GLN A 293 -11.34 0.14 -11.07
C GLN A 293 -11.82 0.53 -9.66
N PHE A 294 -11.50 -0.28 -8.64
CA PHE A 294 -11.84 0.05 -7.25
C PHE A 294 -11.12 1.32 -6.77
N ARG A 295 -9.85 1.53 -7.15
CA ARG A 295 -9.15 2.81 -6.85
C ARG A 295 -9.91 4.01 -7.40
N ALA A 296 -10.42 3.94 -8.63
CA ALA A 296 -11.19 5.03 -9.23
C ALA A 296 -12.53 5.26 -8.49
N MET A 297 -13.24 4.19 -8.12
CA MET A 297 -14.49 4.26 -7.35
C MET A 297 -14.26 4.89 -5.97
N TYR A 298 -13.25 4.41 -5.22
CA TYR A 298 -12.86 4.96 -3.92
C TYR A 298 -12.44 6.43 -4.02
N ALA A 299 -11.68 6.79 -5.06
CA ALA A 299 -11.28 8.17 -5.31
C ALA A 299 -12.49 9.08 -5.55
N SER A 300 -13.49 8.63 -6.32
CA SER A 300 -14.74 9.38 -6.53
C SER A 300 -15.49 9.58 -5.22
N TYR A 301 -15.65 8.51 -4.43
CA TYR A 301 -16.33 8.57 -3.14
C TYR A 301 -15.66 9.56 -2.17
N LEU A 302 -14.33 9.46 -2.01
CA LEU A 302 -13.57 10.33 -1.11
C LEU A 302 -13.59 11.81 -1.55
N LYS A 303 -13.70 12.04 -2.86
CA LYS A 303 -13.87 13.38 -3.43
C LYS A 303 -15.27 13.93 -3.16
N GLU A 304 -16.32 13.19 -3.46
CA GLU A 304 -17.72 13.61 -3.27
C GLU A 304 -18.05 13.86 -1.80
N SER A 305 -17.49 13.05 -0.90
CA SER A 305 -17.65 13.21 0.55
C SER A 305 -16.75 14.29 1.17
N ASN A 306 -15.83 14.88 0.40
CA ASN A 306 -14.84 15.86 0.86
C ASN A 306 -13.91 15.37 2.00
N LEU A 307 -13.91 14.06 2.30
CA LEU A 307 -13.14 13.48 3.40
C LEU A 307 -11.63 13.62 3.18
N PHE A 308 -11.17 13.43 1.94
CA PHE A 308 -9.74 13.50 1.61
C PHE A 308 -9.17 14.92 1.71
N SER A 309 -9.96 15.93 1.33
CA SER A 309 -9.58 17.34 1.46
C SER A 309 -9.43 17.75 2.93
N LYS A 310 -10.42 17.35 3.77
CA LYS A 310 -10.35 17.54 5.22
C LYS A 310 -9.13 16.85 5.81
N PHE A 311 -8.88 15.61 5.42
CA PHE A 311 -7.73 14.84 5.86
C PHE A 311 -6.39 15.52 5.55
N LEU A 312 -6.16 15.94 4.31
CA LEU A 312 -4.92 16.65 3.96
C LEU A 312 -4.77 17.96 4.76
N SER A 313 -5.88 18.67 4.99
CA SER A 313 -5.86 19.89 5.80
C SER A 313 -5.48 19.61 7.26
N HIS A 314 -6.05 18.56 7.86
CA HIS A 314 -5.69 18.11 9.21
C HIS A 314 -4.23 17.65 9.29
N LEU A 315 -3.74 16.87 8.32
CA LEU A 315 -2.35 16.44 8.26
C LEU A 315 -1.40 17.64 8.29
N PHE A 316 -1.66 18.67 7.48
CA PHE A 316 -0.79 19.85 7.42
C PHE A 316 -0.80 20.72 8.69
N ILE A 317 -1.78 20.54 9.58
CA ILE A 317 -1.78 21.16 10.91
C ILE A 317 -0.97 20.31 11.92
N LEU A 318 -0.95 18.99 11.73
CA LEU A 318 -0.18 18.03 12.56
C LEU A 318 1.29 17.91 12.13
N LEU A 319 1.62 18.24 10.88
CA LEU A 319 2.97 18.15 10.35
C LEU A 319 3.93 19.16 11.02
N PRO A 320 5.16 18.76 11.37
CA PRO A 320 6.12 19.67 11.96
C PRO A 320 6.50 20.80 10.98
N PRO A 321 6.66 22.04 11.45
CA PRO A 321 6.91 23.18 10.59
C PRO A 321 8.33 23.12 10.02
N GLU A 322 8.51 23.71 8.82
CA GLU A 322 9.79 23.66 8.09
C GLU A 322 11.01 24.21 8.86
N ARG A 323 10.76 24.99 9.91
CA ARG A 323 11.76 25.74 10.69
C ARG A 323 12.31 24.97 11.89
N THR A 324 11.55 23.99 12.41
CA THR A 324 11.93 23.24 13.61
C THR A 324 12.61 21.92 13.29
N ALA A 325 12.39 21.38 12.09
CA ALA A 325 12.94 20.10 11.69
C ALA A 325 14.04 20.28 10.64
N SER A 326 15.24 19.79 10.96
CA SER A 326 16.35 19.75 10.02
C SER A 326 16.11 18.67 8.95
N ALA A 327 16.77 18.79 7.80
CA ALA A 327 16.73 17.72 6.80
C ALA A 327 17.24 16.37 7.35
N GLY A 328 18.05 16.39 8.42
CA GLY A 328 18.51 15.19 9.13
C GLY A 328 17.43 14.55 9.98
N ASP A 329 16.58 15.33 10.65
CA ASP A 329 15.48 14.82 11.50
C ASP A 329 14.43 14.09 10.64
N PHE A 330 14.11 14.64 9.46
CA PHE A 330 13.21 13.97 8.52
C PHE A 330 13.80 12.75 7.85
N LYS A 331 15.12 12.72 7.64
CA LYS A 331 15.80 11.52 7.19
C LYS A 331 15.76 10.42 8.26
N ILE A 332 15.89 10.78 9.54
CA ILE A 332 15.72 9.85 10.65
C ILE A 332 14.26 9.37 10.72
N PHE A 333 13.27 10.24 10.53
CA PHE A 333 11.86 9.81 10.44
C PHE A 333 11.62 8.84 9.27
N ALA A 334 12.21 9.11 8.09
CA ALA A 334 12.17 8.24 6.92
C ALA A 334 13.03 6.96 7.02
N GLU A 335 14.03 6.93 7.91
CA GLU A 335 14.85 5.74 8.20
C GLU A 335 14.20 4.88 9.31
N HIS A 336 13.60 5.49 10.35
CA HIS A 336 12.80 4.82 11.39
C HIS A 336 11.49 4.23 10.85
N PHE A 337 10.97 4.81 9.78
CA PHE A 337 9.85 4.35 8.96
C PHE A 337 9.86 2.84 8.68
N MET A 338 11.03 2.23 8.51
CA MET A 338 11.15 0.86 8.02
C MET A 338 11.15 -0.22 9.11
N GLU A 339 11.32 0.13 10.40
CA GLU A 339 11.69 -0.90 11.40
C GLU A 339 10.81 -0.98 12.66
N ASN A 340 10.05 0.06 13.07
CA ASN A 340 9.21 -0.03 14.28
C ASN A 340 7.93 0.81 14.19
N GLY A 341 6.82 0.25 14.65
CA GLY A 341 5.57 1.01 14.83
C GLY A 341 5.75 2.12 15.85
N THR A 342 5.38 3.34 15.48
CA THR A 342 5.44 4.53 16.34
C THR A 342 4.02 4.96 16.74
N GLN A 343 3.87 5.49 17.94
CA GLN A 343 2.64 6.15 18.40
C GLN A 343 2.73 7.68 18.27
N ASP A 344 3.88 8.20 17.79
CA ASP A 344 4.10 9.62 17.56
C ASP A 344 3.23 10.12 16.40
N ILE A 345 2.28 11.00 16.74
CA ILE A 345 1.31 11.57 15.80
C ILE A 345 1.98 12.28 14.63
N GLN A 346 3.07 13.02 14.88
CA GLN A 346 3.75 13.80 13.85
C GLN A 346 4.49 12.89 12.87
N GLN A 347 5.10 11.81 13.35
CA GLN A 347 5.73 10.80 12.50
C GLN A 347 4.70 10.10 11.61
N ILE A 348 3.55 9.74 12.17
CA ILE A 348 2.47 9.10 11.40
C ILE A 348 1.88 10.09 10.39
N ALA A 349 1.71 11.36 10.74
CA ALA A 349 1.22 12.38 9.83
C ALA A 349 2.18 12.61 8.65
N PHE A 350 3.49 12.64 8.91
CA PHE A 350 4.53 12.69 7.89
C PHE A 350 4.45 11.51 6.94
N GLU A 351 4.35 10.31 7.52
CA GLU A 351 4.24 9.07 6.76
C GLU A 351 2.99 9.04 5.87
N LEU A 352 1.83 9.40 6.43
CA LEU A 352 0.58 9.42 5.69
C LEU A 352 0.60 10.45 4.55
N TYR A 353 1.22 11.60 4.75
CA TYR A 353 1.36 12.56 3.67
C TYR A 353 2.26 12.03 2.55
N TYR A 354 3.37 11.36 2.89
CA TYR A 354 4.21 10.67 1.91
C TYR A 354 3.41 9.62 1.12
N GLN A 355 2.68 8.75 1.82
CA GLN A 355 1.83 7.72 1.20
C GLN A 355 0.73 8.31 0.32
N CYS A 356 0.15 9.47 0.67
CA CYS A 356 -0.81 10.17 -0.19
C CYS A 356 -0.17 10.59 -1.51
N LEU A 357 1.05 11.14 -1.46
CA LEU A 357 1.77 11.56 -2.66
C LEU A 357 2.17 10.35 -3.52
N GLU A 358 2.55 9.23 -2.91
CA GLU A 358 2.90 7.99 -3.62
C GLU A 358 1.66 7.31 -4.24
N THR A 359 0.60 7.13 -3.44
CA THR A 359 -0.51 6.22 -3.77
C THR A 359 -1.69 6.95 -4.42
N THR A 360 -1.95 8.20 -4.04
CA THR A 360 -3.10 9.00 -4.51
C THR A 360 -2.73 10.41 -5.01
N PRO A 361 -1.65 10.58 -5.81
CA PRO A 361 -1.17 11.91 -6.21
C PRO A 361 -2.19 12.75 -6.98
N ALA A 362 -3.14 12.11 -7.69
CA ALA A 362 -4.21 12.81 -8.38
C ALA A 362 -5.17 13.54 -7.43
N LEU A 363 -5.55 12.91 -6.32
CA LEU A 363 -6.40 13.53 -5.31
C LEU A 363 -5.66 14.67 -4.59
N VAL A 364 -4.37 14.46 -4.28
CA VAL A 364 -3.54 15.49 -3.64
C VAL A 364 -3.37 16.72 -4.54
N ARG A 365 -3.10 16.53 -5.84
CA ARG A 365 -3.00 17.64 -6.80
C ARG A 365 -4.31 18.40 -6.94
N GLN A 366 -5.44 17.69 -6.96
CA GLN A 366 -6.73 18.33 -7.05
C GLN A 366 -6.96 19.22 -5.83
N TRP A 367 -6.79 18.67 -4.62
CA TRP A 367 -6.85 19.45 -3.37
C TRP A 367 -5.92 20.66 -3.41
N TRP A 368 -4.64 20.46 -3.77
CA TRP A 368 -3.65 21.53 -3.85
C TRP A 368 -4.03 22.65 -4.83
N THR A 369 -4.68 22.30 -5.95
CA THR A 369 -5.17 23.26 -6.95
C THR A 369 -6.38 24.04 -6.45
N ASP A 370 -7.20 23.41 -5.60
CA ASP A 370 -8.42 24.00 -5.03
C ASP A 370 -8.11 24.95 -3.84
N LEU A 371 -6.88 24.94 -3.31
CA LEU A 371 -6.41 25.82 -2.23
C LEU A 371 -6.17 27.26 -2.69
N ASP A 372 -6.27 28.21 -1.76
CA ASP A 372 -5.81 29.58 -2.00
C ASP A 372 -4.29 29.65 -2.20
N ARG A 373 -3.82 30.71 -2.85
CA ARG A 373 -2.42 30.87 -3.25
C ARG A 373 -1.41 30.83 -2.09
N LYS A 374 -1.80 31.31 -0.90
CA LYS A 374 -0.88 31.33 0.26
C LYS A 374 -0.70 29.90 0.77
N THR A 375 -1.80 29.19 0.92
CA THR A 375 -1.83 27.82 1.44
C THR A 375 -1.19 26.83 0.46
N SER A 376 -1.52 26.91 -0.82
CA SER A 376 -0.89 26.06 -1.85
C SER A 376 0.62 26.28 -1.95
N SER A 377 1.10 27.51 -1.77
CA SER A 377 2.54 27.81 -1.73
C SER A 377 3.24 27.25 -0.49
N HIS A 378 2.55 27.18 0.65
CA HIS A 378 3.08 26.55 1.87
C HIS A 378 3.24 25.04 1.67
N VAL A 379 2.18 24.38 1.18
CA VAL A 379 2.18 22.96 0.83
C VAL A 379 3.32 22.66 -0.14
N GLU A 380 3.42 23.42 -1.24
CA GLU A 380 4.43 23.21 -2.28
C GLU A 380 5.88 23.27 -1.75
N LYS A 381 6.18 24.24 -0.87
CA LYS A 381 7.52 24.38 -0.27
C LYS A 381 7.85 23.18 0.62
N PHE A 382 6.90 22.77 1.45
CA PHE A 382 7.05 21.60 2.31
C PHE A 382 7.30 20.34 1.47
N THR A 383 6.46 20.09 0.46
CA THR A 383 6.59 18.94 -0.44
C THR A 383 7.95 18.95 -1.14
N SER A 384 8.33 20.07 -1.76
CA SER A 384 9.58 20.18 -2.52
C SER A 384 10.82 19.95 -1.65
N LYS A 385 10.77 20.39 -0.39
CA LYS A 385 11.90 20.31 0.54
C LYS A 385 12.04 18.93 1.17
N PHE A 386 10.94 18.30 1.56
CA PHE A 386 10.98 17.10 2.41
C PHE A 386 10.49 15.84 1.70
N MET A 387 9.50 15.92 0.81
CA MET A 387 8.88 14.73 0.20
C MET A 387 9.43 14.43 -1.20
N SER A 388 9.50 15.44 -2.07
CA SER A 388 9.90 15.29 -3.47
C SER A 388 11.28 14.65 -3.68
N PRO A 389 12.33 14.93 -2.87
CA PRO A 389 13.62 14.28 -3.04
C PRO A 389 13.57 12.76 -2.86
N MET A 390 12.80 12.27 -1.88
CA MET A 390 12.61 10.85 -1.61
C MET A 390 11.80 10.19 -2.73
N LEU A 391 10.65 10.76 -3.07
CA LEU A 391 9.79 10.24 -4.15
C LEU A 391 10.50 10.23 -5.52
N CYS A 392 11.27 11.27 -5.84
CA CYS A 392 12.06 11.30 -7.07
C CYS A 392 13.16 10.24 -7.06
N SER A 393 13.82 10.04 -5.92
CA SER A 393 14.87 9.02 -5.78
C SER A 393 14.29 7.62 -6.01
N ASP A 394 13.14 7.34 -5.40
CA ASP A 394 12.46 6.04 -5.50
C ASP A 394 11.96 5.79 -6.93
N GLU A 395 11.29 6.77 -7.55
CA GLU A 395 10.78 6.64 -8.92
C GLU A 395 11.90 6.52 -9.97
N ILE A 396 13.04 7.19 -9.76
CA ILE A 396 14.18 7.07 -10.69
C ILE A 396 14.94 5.76 -10.46
N SER A 397 14.96 5.25 -9.22
CA SER A 397 15.60 3.98 -8.88
C SER A 397 14.77 2.78 -9.31
N SER A 398 13.44 2.88 -9.31
CA SER A 398 12.53 1.82 -9.78
C SER A 398 12.66 1.56 -11.28
N VAL A 399 13.17 2.54 -12.03
CA VAL A 399 13.43 2.48 -13.48
C VAL A 399 14.75 1.75 -13.81
N GLN A 400 15.55 1.37 -12.81
CA GLN A 400 16.80 0.64 -13.02
C GLN A 400 16.51 -0.73 -13.68
N PRO A 401 17.35 -1.16 -14.64
CA PRO A 401 16.99 -2.21 -15.58
C PRO A 401 16.92 -3.61 -14.93
N SER A 402 15.75 -4.22 -14.93
CA SER A 402 15.65 -5.63 -15.35
C SER A 402 15.99 -5.65 -16.85
N SER A 403 17.03 -6.39 -17.23
CA SER A 403 17.57 -6.42 -18.60
C SER A 403 16.62 -6.99 -19.68
N GLU A 404 15.39 -7.37 -19.31
CA GLU A 404 14.49 -8.16 -20.15
C GLU A 404 13.18 -7.43 -20.54
N ASP A 405 12.85 -6.27 -19.96
CA ASP A 405 11.47 -5.75 -20.01
C ASP A 405 11.10 -4.88 -21.22
N LEU A 406 12.08 -4.35 -21.97
CA LEU A 406 11.85 -3.34 -23.03
C LEU A 406 12.85 -3.48 -24.20
N GLU A 407 12.62 -4.47 -25.06
CA GLU A 407 13.44 -4.70 -26.26
C GLU A 407 13.58 -3.43 -27.13
N GLY A 408 14.82 -3.01 -27.39
CA GLY A 408 15.14 -1.83 -28.21
C GLY A 408 15.10 -0.48 -27.48
N ILE A 409 14.70 -0.40 -26.20
CA ILE A 409 14.82 0.82 -25.38
C ILE A 409 15.98 0.71 -24.40
N THR A 410 16.91 1.65 -24.44
CA THR A 410 17.92 1.85 -23.40
C THR A 410 17.46 2.98 -22.47
N ILE A 411 17.29 2.70 -21.19
CA ILE A 411 16.90 3.70 -20.19
C ILE A 411 18.11 4.13 -19.37
N LYS A 412 18.26 5.44 -19.18
CA LYS A 412 19.33 6.04 -18.38
C LYS A 412 18.74 6.98 -17.32
N PRO A 413 18.65 6.53 -16.06
CA PRO A 413 18.24 7.38 -14.95
C PRO A 413 19.31 8.42 -14.62
N ARG A 414 18.90 9.62 -14.23
CA ARG A 414 19.75 10.74 -13.78
C ARG A 414 19.16 11.36 -12.51
N PRO A 415 19.41 10.75 -11.33
CA PRO A 415 18.85 11.24 -10.08
C PRO A 415 19.21 12.71 -9.77
N SER A 416 20.45 13.13 -10.09
CA SER A 416 20.93 14.49 -9.81
C SER A 416 20.14 15.58 -10.55
N THR A 417 19.60 15.28 -11.74
CA THR A 417 18.79 16.22 -12.53
C THR A 417 17.30 15.90 -12.50
N ARG A 418 16.88 14.89 -11.75
CA ARG A 418 15.50 14.37 -11.72
C ARG A 418 14.99 13.95 -13.11
N GLU A 419 15.89 13.40 -13.94
CA GLU A 419 15.58 13.02 -15.32
C GLU A 419 15.68 11.51 -15.54
N VAL A 420 14.83 11.00 -16.42
CA VAL A 420 14.95 9.68 -17.03
C VAL A 420 15.07 9.86 -18.53
N VAL A 421 16.17 9.39 -19.11
CA VAL A 421 16.41 9.46 -20.56
C VAL A 421 16.20 8.09 -21.18
N ALA A 422 15.13 7.94 -21.95
CA ALA A 422 14.83 6.74 -22.72
C ALA A 422 15.31 6.92 -24.17
N THR A 423 16.16 5.99 -24.63
CA THR A 423 16.65 5.93 -26.00
C THR A 423 16.02 4.73 -26.69
N TYR A 424 15.13 4.96 -27.65
CA TYR A 424 14.60 3.91 -28.51
C TYR A 424 15.40 3.83 -29.82
N VAL A 425 15.89 2.64 -30.14
CA VAL A 425 16.60 2.36 -31.40
C VAL A 425 15.74 1.45 -32.25
N MET A 426 15.45 1.89 -33.48
CA MET A 426 14.69 1.12 -34.45
C MET A 426 15.31 1.31 -35.84
N ALA A 427 15.74 0.21 -36.45
CA ALA A 427 16.53 0.20 -37.69
C ALA A 427 17.74 1.15 -37.60
N GLU A 428 17.78 2.22 -38.40
CA GLU A 428 18.88 3.21 -38.45
C GLU A 428 18.60 4.48 -37.65
N VAL A 429 17.48 4.57 -36.93
CA VAL A 429 17.05 5.82 -36.28
C VAL A 429 16.96 5.67 -34.76
N LYS A 430 17.51 6.69 -34.10
CA LYS A 430 17.52 6.84 -32.64
C LYS A 430 16.54 7.93 -32.23
N ILE A 431 15.57 7.55 -31.40
CA ILE A 431 14.59 8.46 -30.78
C ILE A 431 14.97 8.58 -29.31
N VAL A 432 15.13 9.80 -28.82
CA VAL A 432 15.46 10.08 -27.42
C VAL A 432 14.31 10.84 -26.80
N VAL A 433 13.76 10.30 -25.71
CA VAL A 433 12.75 10.94 -24.87
C VAL A 433 13.36 11.19 -23.49
N THR A 434 13.18 12.40 -23.00
CA THR A 434 13.61 12.83 -21.67
C THR A 434 12.37 13.14 -20.84
N ILE A 435 12.20 12.41 -19.75
CA ILE A 435 11.16 12.63 -18.75
C ILE A 435 11.82 13.35 -17.58
N THR A 436 11.30 14.49 -17.16
CA THR A 436 11.86 15.31 -16.07
C THR A 436 10.82 15.50 -14.98
N LEU A 437 11.14 15.05 -13.76
CA LEU A 437 10.27 15.24 -12.60
C LEU A 437 10.43 16.67 -12.04
N PRO A 438 9.33 17.38 -11.71
CA PRO A 438 9.37 18.75 -11.19
C PRO A 438 9.96 18.82 -9.77
N GLU A 439 10.28 20.03 -9.29
CA GLU A 439 10.91 20.21 -7.95
C GLU A 439 9.96 19.84 -6.82
N ASN A 440 8.67 20.06 -7.06
CA ASN A 440 7.55 19.76 -6.19
C ASN A 440 6.85 18.45 -6.59
N PHE A 441 7.55 17.48 -7.20
CA PHE A 441 6.97 16.19 -7.59
C PHE A 441 6.30 15.51 -6.37
N PRO A 442 5.09 14.95 -6.50
CA PRO A 442 4.24 14.79 -7.70
C PRO A 442 3.19 15.91 -7.92
N LEU A 443 3.28 17.05 -7.24
CA LEU A 443 2.33 18.17 -7.39
C LEU A 443 2.42 18.82 -8.76
N GLY A 444 3.66 19.14 -9.17
CA GLY A 444 3.92 19.75 -10.46
C GLY A 444 3.68 18.80 -11.64
N VAL A 445 3.74 19.37 -12.84
CA VAL A 445 3.58 18.62 -14.07
C VAL A 445 4.92 18.00 -14.47
N ILE A 446 4.91 16.69 -14.77
CA ILE A 446 6.07 16.00 -15.34
C ILE A 446 6.33 16.56 -16.74
N ALA A 447 7.56 16.96 -17.05
CA ALA A 447 7.91 17.40 -18.40
C ALA A 447 8.38 16.22 -19.25
N VAL A 448 7.83 16.09 -20.46
CA VAL A 448 8.21 15.03 -21.42
C VAL A 448 8.68 15.69 -22.70
N ASN A 449 9.98 15.57 -22.99
CA ASN A 449 10.63 16.17 -24.15
C ASN A 449 11.20 15.10 -25.08
N SER A 450 11.35 15.41 -26.36
CA SER A 450 11.94 14.49 -27.35
C SER A 450 12.88 15.24 -28.28
N ASP A 451 14.12 14.76 -28.43
CA ASP A 451 15.17 15.45 -29.19
C ASP A 451 14.89 15.47 -30.70
N LYS A 452 14.31 14.38 -31.21
CA LYS A 452 14.07 14.17 -32.64
C LYS A 452 12.71 13.54 -32.90
N ARG A 453 12.21 13.81 -34.09
CA ARG A 453 10.89 13.41 -34.54
C ARG A 453 10.99 12.52 -35.77
N VAL A 454 10.33 11.38 -35.75
CA VAL A 454 10.55 10.32 -36.75
C VAL A 454 9.22 9.76 -37.25
N GLY A 455 9.01 9.76 -38.56
CA GLY A 455 7.91 9.05 -39.23
C GLY A 455 6.48 9.61 -39.06
N ALA A 456 6.29 10.77 -38.40
CA ALA A 456 4.97 11.33 -38.06
C ALA A 456 4.80 12.82 -38.46
N THR A 457 3.59 13.42 -38.31
CA THR A 457 3.29 14.89 -38.45
C THR A 457 3.20 15.62 -37.10
N GLN A 458 3.52 16.93 -36.97
CA GLN A 458 3.81 17.58 -35.66
C GLN A 458 2.77 17.25 -34.60
N ALA A 459 1.51 17.48 -34.95
CA ALA A 459 0.34 17.16 -34.14
C ALA A 459 0.26 15.69 -33.66
N GLN A 460 0.68 14.71 -34.45
CA GLN A 460 0.69 13.30 -34.04
C GLN A 460 1.74 13.01 -32.97
N TRP A 461 2.91 13.65 -33.07
CA TRP A 461 3.98 13.47 -32.09
C TRP A 461 3.62 14.14 -30.78
N ASP A 462 3.11 15.38 -30.87
CA ASP A 462 2.63 16.12 -29.70
C ASP A 462 1.51 15.34 -29.02
N ARG A 463 0.63 14.67 -29.79
CA ARG A 463 -0.39 13.76 -29.22
C ARG A 463 0.23 12.58 -28.47
N TRP A 464 1.28 11.94 -28.99
CA TRP A 464 1.93 10.82 -28.29
C TRP A 464 2.67 11.26 -27.03
N LEU A 465 3.37 12.40 -27.07
CA LEU A 465 4.01 12.97 -25.89
C LEU A 465 2.96 13.42 -24.86
N LEU A 466 1.85 13.99 -25.31
CA LEU A 466 0.72 14.35 -24.45
C LEU A 466 0.07 13.11 -23.82
N GLN A 467 -0.11 12.02 -24.57
CA GLN A 467 -0.62 10.75 -24.02
C GLN A 467 0.30 10.18 -22.95
N LEU A 468 1.63 10.21 -23.19
CA LEU A 468 2.62 9.81 -22.20
C LEU A 468 2.56 10.72 -20.97
N ASN A 469 2.46 12.04 -21.16
CA ASN A 469 2.32 13.01 -20.08
C ASN A 469 1.07 12.76 -19.23
N ILE A 470 -0.10 12.59 -19.87
CA ILE A 470 -1.38 12.31 -19.20
C ILE A 470 -1.30 10.98 -18.43
N PHE A 471 -0.67 9.96 -19.01
CA PHE A 471 -0.51 8.66 -18.36
C PHE A 471 0.30 8.78 -17.07
N LEU A 472 1.50 9.37 -17.15
CA LEU A 472 2.39 9.56 -16.01
C LEU A 472 1.80 10.50 -14.96
N GLN A 473 1.08 11.54 -15.40
CA GLN A 473 0.50 12.51 -14.50
C GLN A 473 -0.76 11.97 -13.82
N HIS A 474 -1.71 11.36 -14.54
CA HIS A 474 -3.07 11.14 -14.04
C HIS A 474 -3.47 9.69 -13.79
N GLN A 475 -2.75 8.71 -14.32
CA GLN A 475 -3.18 7.30 -14.25
C GLN A 475 -2.42 6.48 -13.20
N ASN A 476 -1.65 7.13 -12.32
CA ASN A 476 -0.77 6.49 -11.33
C ASN A 476 0.09 5.37 -11.96
N GLY A 477 0.44 5.50 -13.24
CA GLY A 477 1.24 4.52 -13.96
C GLY A 477 2.72 4.81 -13.80
N THR A 478 3.53 3.75 -13.80
CA THR A 478 5.00 3.88 -13.65
C THR A 478 5.63 4.48 -14.91
N ILE A 479 6.82 5.09 -14.77
CA ILE A 479 7.61 5.55 -15.93
C ILE A 479 7.83 4.42 -16.95
N ILE A 480 8.08 3.20 -16.48
CA ILE A 480 8.29 2.02 -17.35
C ILE A 480 7.03 1.67 -18.17
N GLU A 481 5.85 1.62 -17.54
CA GLU A 481 4.60 1.35 -18.25
C GLU A 481 4.27 2.44 -19.26
N GLY A 482 4.53 3.71 -18.90
CA GLY A 482 4.40 4.84 -19.82
C GLY A 482 5.29 4.68 -21.05
N LEU A 483 6.55 4.30 -20.85
CA LEU A 483 7.49 4.03 -21.94
C LEU A 483 7.08 2.80 -22.79
N LYS A 484 6.54 1.73 -22.17
CA LYS A 484 5.96 0.57 -22.87
C LYS A 484 4.82 1.00 -23.80
N LEU A 485 3.87 1.80 -23.29
CA LEU A 485 2.75 2.33 -24.08
C LEU A 485 3.22 3.24 -25.21
N TRP A 486 4.17 4.14 -24.93
CA TRP A 486 4.76 5.03 -25.92
C TRP A 486 5.46 4.25 -27.05
N LYS A 487 6.28 3.24 -26.72
CA LYS A 487 6.91 2.36 -27.71
C LYS A 487 5.88 1.61 -28.55
N LYS A 488 4.86 1.02 -27.93
CA LYS A 488 3.78 0.32 -28.65
C LYS A 488 3.11 1.20 -29.69
N ASN A 489 2.88 2.48 -29.37
CA ASN A 489 2.30 3.46 -30.31
C ASN A 489 3.24 3.75 -31.48
N ILE A 490 4.55 3.81 -31.22
CA ILE A 490 5.56 3.97 -32.26
C ILE A 490 5.62 2.71 -33.13
N ASP A 491 5.79 1.52 -32.56
CA ASP A 491 5.92 0.27 -33.32
C ASP A 491 4.73 0.05 -34.26
N LYS A 492 3.51 0.26 -33.74
CA LYS A 492 2.27 0.16 -34.53
C LYS A 492 2.24 1.13 -35.73
N ARG A 493 2.98 2.24 -35.68
CA ARG A 493 3.10 3.18 -36.81
C ARG A 493 3.98 2.64 -37.93
N PHE A 494 5.01 1.88 -37.58
CA PHE A 494 5.99 1.33 -38.54
C PHE A 494 5.62 -0.07 -39.02
N ASP A 495 4.72 -0.75 -38.31
CA ASP A 495 4.19 -2.04 -38.73
C ASP A 495 3.56 -1.97 -40.14
N GLY A 496 4.00 -2.87 -41.03
CA GLY A 496 3.55 -2.94 -42.42
C GLY A 496 4.04 -1.82 -43.36
N VAL A 497 5.00 -0.98 -42.95
CA VAL A 497 5.56 0.07 -43.84
C VAL A 497 6.73 -0.49 -44.66
N GLU A 498 6.53 -0.58 -45.97
CA GLU A 498 7.56 -1.06 -46.90
C GLU A 498 8.64 -0.01 -47.21
N ASP A 499 9.84 -0.48 -47.55
CA ASP A 499 10.97 0.36 -47.96
C ASP A 499 10.69 1.18 -49.24
N CYS A 500 11.25 2.39 -49.28
CA CYS A 500 11.30 3.17 -50.51
C CYS A 500 12.30 2.54 -51.49
N MET A 501 11.85 2.19 -52.69
CA MET A 501 12.70 1.55 -53.71
C MET A 501 13.72 2.47 -54.39
N ILE A 502 13.80 3.74 -53.97
CA ILE A 502 14.80 4.71 -54.47
C ILE A 502 16.01 4.73 -53.53
N CYS A 503 15.77 4.86 -52.23
CA CYS A 503 16.85 4.94 -51.22
C CYS A 503 17.02 3.64 -50.42
N PHE A 504 16.18 2.63 -50.64
CA PHE A 504 16.16 1.34 -49.93
C PHE A 504 16.04 1.47 -48.41
N SER A 505 15.28 2.46 -47.96
CA SER A 505 15.06 2.71 -46.53
C SER A 505 13.58 2.98 -46.25
N VAL A 506 13.09 2.54 -45.09
CA VAL A 506 11.78 2.93 -44.54
C VAL A 506 11.75 4.45 -44.27
N LEU A 507 12.84 5.02 -43.78
CA LEU A 507 12.91 6.45 -43.44
C LEU A 507 13.82 7.21 -44.40
N HIS A 508 13.40 8.40 -44.82
CA HIS A 508 14.24 9.26 -45.64
C HIS A 508 15.41 9.83 -44.81
N GLY A 509 16.65 9.67 -45.29
CA GLY A 509 17.86 9.94 -44.51
C GLY A 509 18.05 11.35 -43.94
N THR A 510 17.34 12.36 -44.45
CA THR A 510 17.41 13.75 -43.92
C THR A 510 16.10 14.27 -43.32
N THR A 511 14.96 13.80 -43.83
CA THR A 511 13.65 14.32 -43.40
C THR A 511 12.95 13.40 -42.41
N PHE A 512 13.47 12.18 -42.22
CA PHE A 512 12.92 11.15 -41.34
C PHE A 512 11.42 10.91 -41.58
N GLN A 513 10.94 11.13 -42.80
CA GLN A 513 9.55 10.88 -43.17
C GLN A 513 9.38 9.48 -43.75
N LEU A 514 8.20 8.90 -43.56
CA LEU A 514 7.80 7.64 -44.18
C LEU A 514 7.44 7.82 -45.67
N PRO A 515 7.47 6.75 -46.48
CA PRO A 515 7.01 6.78 -47.86
C PRO A 515 5.50 7.04 -47.88
N LYS A 516 5.09 8.14 -48.52
CA LYS A 516 3.69 8.59 -48.53
C LYS A 516 3.09 8.58 -49.93
N LEU A 517 3.90 8.82 -50.95
CA LEU A 517 3.43 8.91 -52.33
C LEU A 517 3.32 7.51 -52.92
N GLN A 518 2.11 7.09 -53.23
CA GLN A 518 1.80 5.75 -53.75
C GLN A 518 1.60 5.79 -55.26
N CYS A 519 2.30 4.93 -56.00
CA CYS A 519 2.04 4.74 -57.41
C CYS A 519 0.65 4.13 -57.61
N ARG A 520 -0.15 4.68 -58.54
CA ARG A 520 -1.52 4.20 -58.76
C ARG A 520 -1.58 2.79 -59.34
N THR A 521 -0.60 2.39 -60.15
CA THR A 521 -0.53 1.08 -60.81
C THR A 521 0.04 0.00 -59.90
N CYS A 522 1.31 0.10 -59.48
CA CYS A 522 1.97 -0.96 -58.72
C CYS A 522 1.78 -0.85 -57.20
N LYS A 523 1.08 0.18 -56.72
CA LYS A 523 0.81 0.45 -55.30
C LYS A 523 2.04 0.65 -54.41
N LYS A 524 3.25 0.69 -54.98
CA LYS A 524 4.49 0.95 -54.23
C LYS A 524 4.56 2.40 -53.76
N LYS A 525 5.02 2.60 -52.53
CA LYS A 525 5.16 3.92 -51.90
C LYS A 525 6.61 4.43 -51.95
N TYR A 526 6.75 5.76 -52.04
CA TYR A 526 8.04 6.46 -52.08
C TYR A 526 8.05 7.66 -51.13
N HIS A 527 9.22 8.04 -50.62
CA HIS A 527 9.39 9.32 -49.94
C HIS A 527 9.16 10.45 -50.92
N SER A 528 8.47 11.51 -50.49
CA SER A 528 8.21 12.67 -51.33
C SER A 528 9.50 13.29 -51.87
N ALA A 529 10.55 13.37 -51.05
CA ALA A 529 11.86 13.89 -51.44
C ALA A 529 12.58 12.99 -52.47
N CYS A 530 12.59 11.67 -52.25
CA CYS A 530 13.17 10.71 -53.21
C CYS A 530 12.47 10.79 -54.57
N LEU A 531 11.14 10.79 -54.56
CA LEU A 531 10.35 10.80 -55.80
C LEU A 531 10.46 12.14 -56.53
N TYR A 532 10.47 13.27 -55.82
CA TYR A 532 10.67 14.59 -56.42
C TYR A 532 12.06 14.71 -57.05
N LYS A 533 13.10 14.21 -56.37
CA LYS A 533 14.46 14.15 -56.92
C LYS A 533 14.53 13.24 -58.15
N TRP A 534 13.81 12.11 -58.13
CA TRP A 534 13.71 11.21 -59.27
C TRP A 534 13.10 11.92 -60.49
N PHE A 535 11.91 12.53 -60.36
CA PHE A 535 11.23 13.23 -61.46
C PHE A 535 12.03 14.41 -62.02
N SER A 536 12.68 15.18 -61.15
CA SER A 536 13.52 16.30 -61.58
C SER A 536 14.77 15.83 -62.34
N THR A 537 15.33 14.67 -61.99
CA THR A 537 16.52 14.12 -62.68
C THR A 537 16.14 13.39 -63.97
N SER A 538 15.01 12.68 -64.00
CA SER A 538 14.56 11.89 -65.15
C SER A 538 13.80 12.71 -66.20
N MET A 539 13.45 13.96 -65.91
CA MET A 539 12.61 14.84 -66.75
C MET A 539 11.24 14.23 -67.09
N ASN A 540 10.77 13.21 -66.35
CA ASN A 540 9.49 12.55 -66.59
C ASN A 540 8.89 12.01 -65.28
N SER A 541 7.56 12.11 -65.15
CA SER A 541 6.79 11.73 -63.96
C SER A 541 6.42 10.25 -63.94
N THR A 542 7.36 9.36 -64.28
CA THR A 542 7.14 7.91 -64.35
C THR A 542 7.62 7.20 -63.09
N CYS A 543 6.85 6.20 -62.65
CA CYS A 543 7.15 5.39 -61.48
C CYS A 543 8.51 4.68 -61.61
N PRO A 544 9.42 4.78 -60.63
CA PRO A 544 10.73 4.12 -60.68
C PRO A 544 10.66 2.59 -60.84
N LEU A 545 9.61 1.95 -60.34
CA LEU A 545 9.46 0.50 -60.35
C LEU A 545 8.75 -0.01 -61.61
N CYS A 546 7.55 0.50 -61.90
CA CYS A 546 6.71 -0.02 -62.99
C CYS A 546 6.70 0.84 -64.26
N ARG A 547 7.42 1.98 -64.28
CA ARG A 547 7.59 2.92 -65.40
C ARG A 547 6.33 3.56 -65.99
N ASN A 548 5.14 3.26 -65.46
CA ASN A 548 3.90 3.97 -65.77
C ASN A 548 3.92 5.39 -65.22
N LEU A 549 3.08 6.27 -65.79
CA LEU A 549 2.82 7.60 -65.24
C LEU A 549 2.34 7.48 -63.78
N PHE A 550 2.95 8.24 -62.87
CA PHE A 550 2.86 8.02 -61.42
C PHE A 550 1.47 8.29 -60.82
#